data_AF-A0A6N7QXN6-F1
#
_entry.id   AF-A0A6N7QXN6-F1
#
_cell.length_a   1.000
_cell.length_b   1.000
_cell.length_c   1.000
_cell.angle_alpha   90.00
_cell.angle_beta   90.00
_cell.angle_gamma   90.00
#
_symmetry.space_group_name_H-M   'P 1'
#
loop_
_entity.id
_entity.type
_entity.pdbx_description
1 polymer ?
#
loop_
_entity_poly.entity_id
_entity_poly.type
_entity_poly.pdbx_seq_one_letter_code
_entity_poly.pdbx_strand_id
1 'polypeptide(L)'
;MNTSSAQTSNLYRLIVISIMGTISVLLMFLNFPLPFPFIPAYLRIDVSDIPALIAGIIFSPVAGVVVVAIKNILYVLVTAISDPIGALANFFAGIFYVVPVSFMYMKYRSMKSVLIGLGIGTLLMAIGLSLLNYIFFIPAYSWFMGWEEMSESVKRSTVLVGILPFNLIKGIIVGVVFALVFTKLKNWIQKK
;
A
#
# COMPACT_ATOMS: atom_id res chain seq x y z
N MET A 1 -2.18 -35.99 -15.48
CA MET A 1 -2.19 -34.79 -14.59
C MET A 1 -3.51 -34.07 -14.80
N ASN A 2 -4.38 -34.03 -13.79
CA ASN A 2 -5.71 -33.40 -13.88
C ASN A 2 -5.58 -31.87 -13.99
N THR A 3 -5.64 -31.34 -15.20
CA THR A 3 -5.59 -29.89 -15.48
C THR A 3 -6.88 -29.17 -15.05
N SER A 4 -7.99 -29.88 -14.90
CA SER A 4 -9.31 -29.33 -14.58
C SER A 4 -9.40 -28.69 -13.19
N SER A 5 -8.80 -29.29 -12.15
CA SER A 5 -8.83 -28.73 -10.79
C SER A 5 -7.91 -27.51 -10.63
N ALA A 6 -6.77 -27.51 -11.32
CA ALA A 6 -5.84 -26.38 -11.36
C ALA A 6 -6.43 -25.17 -12.09
N GLN A 7 -7.18 -25.39 -13.19
CA GLN A 7 -7.84 -24.32 -13.93
C GLN A 7 -8.94 -23.62 -13.11
N THR A 8 -9.76 -24.38 -12.37
CA THR A 8 -10.78 -23.77 -11.47
C THR A 8 -10.14 -22.93 -10.36
N SER A 9 -8.99 -23.35 -9.83
CA SER A 9 -8.23 -22.59 -8.82
C SER A 9 -7.62 -21.30 -9.37
N ASN A 10 -7.05 -21.34 -10.58
CA ASN A 10 -6.46 -20.17 -11.23
C ASN A 10 -7.53 -19.13 -11.63
N LEU A 11 -8.66 -19.58 -12.18
CA LEU A 11 -9.78 -18.70 -12.50
C LEU A 11 -10.34 -18.04 -11.24
N TYR A 12 -10.56 -18.81 -10.18
CA TYR A 12 -11.00 -18.28 -8.88
C TYR A 12 -10.03 -17.22 -8.34
N ARG A 13 -8.72 -17.49 -8.38
CA ARG A 13 -7.69 -16.55 -7.94
C ARG A 13 -7.72 -15.25 -8.77
N LEU A 14 -7.86 -15.36 -10.09
CA LEU A 14 -7.98 -14.20 -10.98
C LEU A 14 -9.19 -13.34 -10.63
N ILE A 15 -10.37 -13.97 -10.44
CA ILE A 15 -11.61 -13.28 -10.07
C ILE A 15 -11.43 -12.54 -8.74
N VAL A 16 -10.90 -13.22 -7.70
CA VAL A 16 -10.73 -12.59 -6.38
C VAL A 16 -9.73 -11.44 -6.45
N ILE A 17 -8.58 -11.60 -7.12
CA ILE A 17 -7.60 -10.51 -7.28
C ILE A 17 -8.23 -9.32 -8.00
N SER A 18 -9.03 -9.56 -9.04
CA SER A 18 -9.72 -8.50 -9.79
C SER A 18 -10.70 -7.74 -8.89
N ILE A 19 -11.54 -8.45 -8.14
CA ILE A 19 -12.50 -7.84 -7.19
C ILE A 19 -11.75 -7.05 -6.10
N MET A 20 -10.68 -7.60 -5.52
CA MET A 20 -9.87 -6.90 -4.52
C MET A 20 -9.22 -5.64 -5.10
N GLY A 21 -8.76 -5.69 -6.36
CA GLY A 21 -8.27 -4.54 -7.10
C GLY A 21 -9.32 -3.44 -7.23
N THR A 22 -10.52 -3.79 -7.70
CA THR A 22 -11.64 -2.83 -7.83
C THR A 22 -12.04 -2.22 -6.48
N ILE A 23 -12.18 -3.03 -5.42
CA ILE A 23 -12.50 -2.52 -4.08
C ILE A 23 -11.40 -1.57 -3.60
N SER A 24 -10.13 -1.91 -3.85
CA SER A 24 -9.01 -1.04 -3.48
C SER A 24 -9.08 0.31 -4.18
N VAL A 25 -9.45 0.37 -5.47
CA VAL A 25 -9.66 1.64 -6.19
C VAL A 25 -10.74 2.48 -5.51
N LEU A 26 -11.90 1.88 -5.19
CA LEU A 26 -12.98 2.60 -4.52
C LEU A 26 -12.56 3.15 -3.16
N LEU A 27 -11.83 2.35 -2.37
CA LEU A 27 -11.28 2.80 -1.08
C LEU A 27 -10.22 3.89 -1.25
N MET A 28 -9.48 3.89 -2.35
CA MET A 28 -8.48 4.92 -2.65
C MET A 28 -9.15 6.27 -2.93
N PHE A 29 -10.35 6.31 -3.49
CA PHE A 29 -11.13 7.56 -3.65
C PHE A 29 -11.60 8.16 -2.33
N LEU A 30 -11.70 7.36 -1.27
CA LEU A 30 -12.05 7.82 0.08
C LEU A 30 -10.83 8.37 0.85
N ASN A 31 -9.81 8.83 0.12
CA ASN A 31 -8.61 9.38 0.71
C ASN A 31 -8.90 10.73 1.40
N PHE A 32 -8.13 11.04 2.45
CA PHE A 32 -8.23 12.30 3.17
C PHE A 32 -6.84 12.80 3.58
N PRO A 33 -6.63 14.13 3.61
CA PRO A 33 -5.38 14.70 4.11
C PRO A 33 -5.33 14.60 5.65
N LEU A 34 -4.11 14.58 6.20
CA LEU A 34 -3.93 14.79 7.63
C LEU A 34 -3.92 16.30 7.95
N PRO A 35 -4.66 16.77 8.98
CA PRO A 35 -4.79 18.19 9.31
C PRO A 35 -3.58 18.73 10.09
N PHE A 36 -2.36 18.30 9.75
CA PHE A 36 -1.13 18.74 10.42
C PHE A 36 -0.33 19.69 9.52
N PRO A 37 0.04 20.91 9.99
CA PRO A 37 0.66 21.93 9.13
C PRO A 37 1.99 21.52 8.49
N PHE A 38 2.72 20.59 9.11
CA PHE A 38 4.03 20.12 8.67
C PHE A 38 3.96 18.95 7.67
N ILE A 39 2.76 18.41 7.41
CA ILE A 39 2.56 17.33 6.44
C ILE A 39 2.21 17.95 5.08
N PRO A 40 2.97 17.63 4.01
CA PRO A 40 2.66 18.11 2.67
C PRO A 40 1.25 17.73 2.21
N ALA A 41 0.54 18.68 1.59
CA ALA A 41 -0.88 18.53 1.20
C ALA A 41 -1.15 17.42 0.16
N TYR A 42 -0.13 17.00 -0.60
CA TYR A 42 -0.23 15.88 -1.53
C TYR A 42 -0.23 14.51 -0.84
N LEU A 43 0.17 14.43 0.44
CA LEU A 43 0.14 13.19 1.20
C LEU A 43 -1.26 12.94 1.75
N ARG A 44 -1.90 11.89 1.25
CA ARG A 44 -3.25 11.51 1.66
C ARG A 44 -3.29 10.10 2.23
N ILE A 45 -4.06 9.97 3.31
CA ILE A 45 -4.34 8.68 3.94
C ILE A 45 -5.53 8.04 3.25
N ASP A 46 -5.42 6.74 3.05
CA ASP A 46 -6.45 5.89 2.49
C ASP A 46 -6.26 4.49 3.09
N VAL A 47 -7.31 3.66 3.02
CA VAL A 47 -7.29 2.27 3.50
C VAL A 47 -7.28 1.27 2.34
N SER A 48 -6.86 1.70 1.15
CA SER A 48 -6.91 0.91 -0.08
C SER A 48 -5.90 -0.25 -0.12
N ASP A 49 -4.94 -0.31 0.80
CA ASP A 49 -4.03 -1.45 0.94
C ASP A 49 -4.67 -2.66 1.63
N ILE A 50 -5.82 -2.50 2.28
CA ILE A 50 -6.50 -3.59 3.00
C ILE A 50 -6.87 -4.76 2.08
N PRO A 51 -7.53 -4.58 0.92
CA PRO A 51 -7.82 -5.70 0.03
C PRO A 51 -6.54 -6.34 -0.53
N ALA A 52 -5.47 -5.57 -0.74
CA ALA A 52 -4.16 -6.11 -1.15
C ALA A 52 -3.54 -7.00 -0.06
N LEU A 53 -3.63 -6.60 1.22
CA LEU A 53 -3.19 -7.42 2.35
C LEU A 53 -4.00 -8.72 2.44
N ILE A 54 -5.32 -8.66 2.23
CA ILE A 54 -6.20 -9.85 2.21
C ILE A 54 -5.77 -10.79 1.08
N ALA A 55 -5.62 -10.29 -0.15
CA ALA A 55 -5.16 -11.09 -1.29
C ALA A 55 -3.75 -11.67 -1.06
N GLY A 56 -2.89 -10.88 -0.45
CA GLY A 56 -1.53 -11.26 -0.07
C GLY A 56 -1.47 -12.44 0.89
N ILE A 57 -2.31 -12.39 1.92
CA ILE A 57 -2.45 -13.44 2.93
C ILE A 57 -3.11 -14.71 2.37
N ILE A 58 -4.14 -14.57 1.54
CA ILE A 58 -4.90 -15.70 1.01
C ILE A 58 -4.09 -16.46 -0.05
N PHE A 59 -3.41 -15.74 -0.94
CA PHE A 59 -2.76 -16.35 -2.11
C PHE A 59 -1.24 -16.31 -2.05
N SER A 60 -0.63 -15.11 -2.02
CA SER A 60 0.82 -14.92 -1.94
C SER A 60 1.17 -13.42 -1.85
N PRO A 61 2.37 -13.03 -1.38
CA PRO A 61 2.80 -11.62 -1.38
C PRO A 61 2.70 -11.00 -2.78
N VAL A 62 3.01 -11.77 -3.82
CA VAL A 62 2.89 -11.35 -5.23
C VAL A 62 1.43 -11.04 -5.60
N ALA A 63 0.45 -11.81 -5.12
CA ALA A 63 -0.96 -11.50 -5.35
C ALA A 63 -1.35 -10.15 -4.71
N GLY A 64 -0.83 -9.86 -3.51
CA GLY A 64 -1.00 -8.57 -2.88
C GLY A 64 -0.39 -7.43 -3.70
N VAL A 65 0.84 -7.59 -4.18
CA VAL A 65 1.50 -6.60 -5.07
C VAL A 65 0.70 -6.37 -6.36
N VAL A 66 0.14 -7.42 -6.96
CA VAL A 66 -0.72 -7.29 -8.15
C VAL A 66 -1.96 -6.45 -7.84
N VAL A 67 -2.60 -6.62 -6.67
CA VAL A 67 -3.73 -5.77 -6.26
C VAL A 67 -3.30 -4.31 -6.09
N VAL A 68 -2.14 -4.06 -5.48
CA VAL A 68 -1.57 -2.70 -5.35
C VAL A 68 -1.26 -2.09 -6.72
N ALA A 69 -0.80 -2.89 -7.69
CA ALA A 69 -0.57 -2.43 -9.06
C ALA A 69 -1.90 -2.06 -9.74
N ILE A 70 -2.88 -2.97 -9.71
CA ILE A 70 -4.20 -2.76 -10.31
C ILE A 70 -4.83 -1.49 -9.75
N LYS A 71 -4.84 -1.30 -8.43
CA LYS A 71 -5.51 -0.14 -7.83
C LYS A 71 -4.89 1.18 -8.29
N ASN A 72 -3.55 1.27 -8.33
CA ASN A 72 -2.87 2.51 -8.67
C ASN A 72 -2.97 2.83 -10.17
N ILE A 73 -2.86 1.81 -11.02
CA ILE A 73 -3.05 1.97 -12.48
C ILE A 73 -4.48 2.45 -12.76
N LEU A 74 -5.49 1.77 -12.21
CA LEU A 74 -6.88 2.15 -12.43
C LEU A 74 -7.20 3.53 -11.84
N TYR A 75 -6.68 3.86 -10.65
CA TYR A 75 -6.87 5.19 -10.07
C TYR A 75 -6.36 6.30 -10.99
N VAL A 76 -5.13 6.17 -11.51
CA VAL A 76 -4.54 7.13 -12.44
C VAL A 76 -5.35 7.26 -13.74
N LEU A 77 -5.84 6.14 -14.28
CA LEU A 77 -6.66 6.16 -15.49
C LEU A 77 -8.00 6.86 -15.26
N VAL A 78 -8.64 6.60 -14.12
CA VAL A 78 -9.94 7.21 -13.79
C VAL A 78 -9.79 8.70 -13.46
N THR A 79 -8.68 9.13 -12.86
CA THR A 79 -8.41 10.55 -12.58
C THR A 79 -7.73 11.28 -13.73
N ALA A 80 -7.72 10.71 -14.93
CA ALA A 80 -7.14 11.31 -16.14
C ALA A 80 -5.67 11.76 -15.95
N ILE A 81 -4.86 10.95 -15.25
CA ILE A 81 -3.42 11.19 -15.04
C ILE A 81 -3.16 12.50 -14.27
N SER A 82 -4.06 12.86 -13.35
CA SER A 82 -3.93 14.07 -12.53
C SER A 82 -2.69 14.10 -11.62
N ASP A 83 -2.29 12.93 -11.10
CA ASP A 83 -1.15 12.78 -10.19
C ASP A 83 -0.46 11.40 -10.35
N PRO A 84 0.31 11.21 -11.43
CA PRO A 84 0.99 9.94 -11.70
C PRO A 84 2.12 9.64 -10.70
N ILE A 85 2.76 10.67 -10.17
CA ILE A 85 3.89 10.53 -9.23
C ILE A 85 3.36 10.09 -7.87
N GLY A 86 2.26 10.66 -7.39
CA GLY A 86 1.60 10.26 -6.15
C GLY A 86 1.09 8.83 -6.21
N ALA A 87 0.52 8.41 -7.34
CA ALA A 87 0.13 7.02 -7.55
C ALA A 87 1.31 6.05 -7.55
N LEU A 88 2.45 6.44 -8.16
CA LEU A 88 3.66 5.63 -8.11
C LEU A 88 4.21 5.55 -6.67
N ALA A 89 4.22 6.65 -5.92
CA ALA A 89 4.60 6.64 -4.51
C ALA A 89 3.67 5.75 -3.66
N ASN A 90 2.35 5.80 -3.91
CA ASN A 90 1.38 4.92 -3.27
C ASN A 90 1.63 3.44 -3.61
N PHE A 91 2.01 3.13 -4.85
CA PHE A 91 2.38 1.78 -5.24
C PHE A 91 3.59 1.24 -4.43
N PHE A 92 4.66 2.02 -4.31
CA PHE A 92 5.81 1.63 -3.47
C PHE A 92 5.45 1.53 -1.98
N ALA A 93 4.59 2.43 -1.49
CA ALA A 93 4.04 2.35 -0.14
C ALA A 93 3.37 1.00 0.12
N GLY A 94 2.47 0.62 -0.80
CA GLY A 94 1.76 -0.65 -0.75
C GLY A 94 2.69 -1.85 -0.83
N ILE A 95 3.74 -1.83 -1.66
CA ILE A 95 4.73 -2.93 -1.70
C ILE A 95 5.43 -3.08 -0.34
N PHE A 96 6.01 -1.99 0.18
CA PHE A 96 6.75 -2.02 1.45
C PHE A 96 5.87 -2.47 2.62
N TYR A 97 4.56 -2.22 2.53
CA TYR A 97 3.62 -2.62 3.55
C TYR A 97 3.09 -4.05 3.37
N VAL A 98 2.58 -4.38 2.18
CA VAL A 98 1.85 -5.63 1.90
C VAL A 98 2.76 -6.85 1.92
N VAL A 99 3.96 -6.73 1.36
CA VAL A 99 4.90 -7.85 1.22
C VAL A 99 5.31 -8.43 2.58
N PRO A 100 5.85 -7.66 3.55
CA PRO A 100 6.27 -8.22 4.83
C PRO A 100 5.09 -8.78 5.63
N VAL A 101 3.92 -8.15 5.60
CA VAL A 101 2.73 -8.65 6.29
C VAL A 101 2.30 -10.01 5.75
N SER A 102 2.18 -10.11 4.43
CA SER A 102 1.77 -11.33 3.75
C SER A 102 2.79 -12.45 3.97
N PHE A 103 4.08 -12.15 3.84
CA PHE A 103 5.16 -13.10 4.04
C PHE A 103 5.20 -13.64 5.47
N MET A 104 5.14 -12.76 6.48
CA MET A 104 5.15 -13.17 7.88
C MET A 104 3.95 -14.05 8.22
N TYR A 105 2.75 -13.70 7.75
CA TYR A 105 1.58 -14.54 7.97
C TYR A 105 1.70 -15.89 7.26
N MET A 106 2.17 -15.95 6.01
CA MET A 106 2.30 -17.22 5.31
C MET A 106 3.26 -18.18 6.00
N LYS A 107 4.34 -17.64 6.60
CA LYS A 107 5.35 -18.43 7.30
C LYS A 107 4.87 -18.97 8.65
N TYR A 108 4.12 -18.19 9.42
CA TYR A 108 3.78 -18.52 10.82
C TYR A 108 2.29 -18.67 11.12
N ARG A 109 1.41 -18.30 10.19
CA ARG A 109 -0.05 -18.51 10.20
C ARG A 109 -0.76 -18.09 11.50
N SER A 110 -0.34 -16.98 12.10
CA SER A 110 -0.86 -16.51 13.39
C SER A 110 -1.16 -15.00 13.41
N MET A 111 -2.06 -14.59 14.30
CA MET A 111 -2.32 -13.16 14.55
C MET A 111 -1.04 -12.41 14.95
N LYS A 112 -0.18 -13.05 15.76
CA LYS A 112 1.11 -12.47 16.16
C LYS A 112 1.99 -12.17 14.95
N SER A 113 2.04 -13.08 13.97
CA SER A 113 2.82 -12.85 12.75
C SER A 113 2.27 -11.72 11.87
N VAL A 114 0.94 -11.54 11.83
CA VAL A 114 0.32 -10.36 11.19
C VAL A 114 0.78 -9.08 11.88
N LEU A 115 0.65 -9.00 13.20
CA LEU A 115 1.05 -7.80 13.96
C LEU A 115 2.53 -7.45 13.79
N ILE A 116 3.42 -8.45 13.83
CA ILE A 116 4.86 -8.26 13.55
C ILE A 116 5.06 -7.77 12.11
N GLY A 117 4.38 -8.39 11.15
CA GLY A 117 4.44 -7.99 9.75
C GLY A 117 3.96 -6.55 9.53
N LEU A 118 2.93 -6.10 10.24
CA LEU A 118 2.42 -4.72 10.16
C LEU A 118 3.44 -3.73 10.73
N GLY A 119 4.10 -4.08 11.84
CA GLY A 119 5.20 -3.28 12.40
C GLY A 119 6.37 -3.15 11.42
N ILE A 120 6.84 -4.27 10.88
CA ILE A 120 7.93 -4.30 9.88
C ILE A 120 7.53 -3.51 8.63
N GLY A 121 6.33 -3.74 8.10
CA GLY A 121 5.81 -3.04 6.93
C GLY A 121 5.68 -1.53 7.14
N THR A 122 5.26 -1.09 8.33
CA THR A 122 5.20 0.33 8.70
C THR A 122 6.60 0.96 8.66
N LEU A 123 7.59 0.30 9.25
CA LEU A 123 8.97 0.80 9.27
C LEU A 123 9.60 0.82 7.87
N LEU A 124 9.42 -0.25 7.09
CA LEU A 124 9.92 -0.33 5.72
C LEU A 124 9.27 0.73 4.83
N MET A 125 7.95 0.94 4.96
CA MET A 125 7.24 1.98 4.23
C MET A 125 7.76 3.37 4.61
N ALA A 126 7.89 3.66 5.90
CA ALA A 126 8.35 4.97 6.37
C ALA A 126 9.77 5.28 5.92
N ILE A 127 10.71 4.35 6.12
CA ILE A 127 12.12 4.53 5.75
C ILE A 127 12.27 4.51 4.21
N GLY A 128 11.67 3.53 3.55
CA GLY A 128 11.76 3.35 2.11
C GLY A 128 11.18 4.52 1.34
N LEU A 129 10.01 5.03 1.73
CA LEU A 129 9.44 6.22 1.10
C LEU A 129 10.18 7.49 1.46
N SER A 130 10.76 7.61 2.66
CA SER A 130 11.60 8.77 2.97
C SER A 130 12.80 8.84 2.03
N LEU A 131 13.47 7.70 1.82
CA LEU A 131 14.59 7.60 0.87
C LEU A 131 14.13 7.89 -0.56
N LEU A 132 13.09 7.20 -1.04
CA LEU A 132 12.58 7.39 -2.41
C LEU A 132 12.06 8.81 -2.65
N ASN A 133 11.47 9.47 -1.65
CA ASN A 133 11.06 10.86 -1.80
C ASN A 133 12.25 11.80 -1.92
N TYR A 134 13.30 11.59 -1.12
CA TYR A 134 14.48 12.44 -1.18
C TYR A 134 15.21 12.34 -2.53
N ILE A 135 15.33 11.12 -3.09
CA ILE A 135 16.12 10.87 -4.30
C ILE A 135 15.31 10.92 -5.60
N PHE A 136 14.01 10.63 -5.56
CA PHE A 136 13.22 10.39 -6.76
C PHE A 136 11.91 11.18 -6.79
N PHE A 137 11.00 10.99 -5.82
CA PHE A 137 9.66 11.58 -5.96
C PHE A 137 9.64 13.11 -5.87
N ILE A 138 10.37 13.73 -4.94
CA ILE A 138 10.43 15.21 -4.86
C ILE A 138 11.04 15.80 -6.15
N PRO A 139 12.21 15.34 -6.64
CA PRO A 139 12.73 15.78 -7.94
C PRO A 139 11.76 15.54 -9.10
N ALA A 140 11.09 14.38 -9.14
CA ALA A 140 10.12 14.07 -10.18
C ALA A 140 8.92 15.04 -10.14
N TYR A 141 8.44 15.42 -8.96
CA TYR A 141 7.38 16.42 -8.82
C TYR A 141 7.82 17.79 -9.30
N SER A 142 9.03 18.24 -8.92
CA SER A 142 9.59 19.51 -9.42
C SER A 142 9.65 19.51 -10.95
N TRP A 143 10.13 18.42 -11.56
CA TRP A 143 10.20 18.28 -13.01
C TRP A 143 8.80 18.27 -13.66
N PHE A 144 7.87 17.48 -13.14
CA PHE A 144 6.52 17.34 -13.68
C PHE A 144 5.70 18.63 -13.58
N MET A 145 5.90 19.41 -12.51
CA MET A 145 5.19 20.67 -12.27
C MET A 145 5.92 21.89 -12.83
N GLY A 146 7.15 21.74 -13.34
CA GLY A 146 7.99 22.84 -13.80
C GLY A 146 8.43 23.80 -12.68
N TRP A 147 8.57 23.29 -11.45
CA TRP A 147 9.01 24.07 -10.30
C TRP A 147 10.53 24.06 -10.17
N GLU A 148 11.07 25.13 -9.60
CA GLU A 148 12.47 25.13 -9.17
C GLU A 148 12.72 24.00 -8.15
N GLU A 149 13.92 23.43 -8.21
CA GLU A 149 14.30 22.40 -7.27
C GLU A 149 14.35 22.96 -5.84
N MET A 150 13.76 22.22 -4.92
CA MET A 150 13.83 22.55 -3.51
C MET A 150 15.28 22.54 -3.03
N SER A 151 15.67 23.56 -2.27
CA SER A 151 16.98 23.57 -1.61
C SER A 151 17.17 22.34 -0.72
N GLU A 152 18.41 21.90 -0.54
CA GLU A 152 18.69 20.67 0.22
C GLU A 152 18.12 20.70 1.63
N SER A 153 18.19 21.84 2.32
CA SER A 153 17.68 21.99 3.68
C SER A 153 16.17 21.79 3.75
N VAL A 154 15.41 22.40 2.83
CA VAL A 154 13.95 22.26 2.77
C VAL A 154 13.58 20.84 2.37
N LYS A 155 14.27 20.25 1.37
CA LYS A 155 14.04 18.86 0.95
C LYS A 155 14.24 17.87 2.11
N ARG A 156 15.33 18.01 2.88
CA ARG A 156 15.58 17.18 4.08
C ARG A 156 14.50 17.37 5.13
N SER A 157 14.11 18.61 5.40
CA SER A 157 13.05 18.93 6.36
C SER A 157 11.70 18.32 5.96
N THR A 158 11.29 18.46 4.69
CA THR A 158 10.06 17.87 4.15
C THR A 158 10.04 16.36 4.33
N VAL A 159 11.17 15.69 4.06
CA VAL A 159 11.29 14.24 4.22
C VAL A 159 11.20 13.82 5.68
N LEU A 160 11.99 14.43 6.56
CA LEU A 160 12.09 13.99 7.96
C LEU A 160 10.89 14.39 8.82
N VAL A 161 10.32 15.58 8.58
CA VAL A 161 9.27 16.17 9.42
C VAL A 161 7.88 15.97 8.80
N GLY A 162 7.78 15.81 7.49
CA GLY A 162 6.53 15.56 6.79
C GLY A 162 6.33 14.10 6.43
N ILE A 163 7.18 13.59 5.53
CA ILE A 163 6.98 12.30 4.85
C ILE A 163 7.20 11.11 5.78
N LEU A 164 8.27 11.11 6.56
CA LEU A 164 8.58 10.04 7.52
C LEU A 164 7.44 9.85 8.54
N PRO A 165 7.01 10.88 9.30
CA PRO A 165 5.92 10.71 10.26
C PRO A 165 4.59 10.42 9.59
N PHE A 166 4.30 11.02 8.42
CA PHE A 166 3.10 10.68 7.65
C PHE A 166 3.01 9.17 7.37
N ASN A 167 4.09 8.57 6.89
CA ASN A 167 4.09 7.14 6.56
C ASN A 167 4.03 6.24 7.81
N LEU A 168 4.63 6.65 8.93
CA LEU A 168 4.43 5.95 10.21
C LEU A 168 2.95 5.96 10.62
N ILE A 169 2.31 7.14 10.56
CA ILE A 169 0.88 7.29 10.90
C ILE A 169 0.00 6.48 9.94
N LYS A 170 0.26 6.56 8.63
CA LYS A 170 -0.46 5.77 7.63
C LYS A 170 -0.34 4.28 7.92
N GLY A 171 0.86 3.78 8.19
CA GLY A 171 1.09 2.37 8.50
C GLY A 171 0.38 1.91 9.76
N ILE A 172 0.31 2.74 10.79
CA ILE A 172 -0.45 2.44 12.02
C ILE A 172 -1.96 2.41 11.73
N ILE A 173 -2.51 3.44 11.07
CA ILE A 173 -3.95 3.53 10.78
C ILE A 173 -4.40 2.33 9.94
N VAL A 174 -3.73 2.10 8.80
CA VAL A 174 -4.04 0.96 7.93
C VAL A 174 -3.87 -0.36 8.68
N GLY A 175 -2.84 -0.47 9.53
CA GLY A 175 -2.58 -1.68 10.30
C GLY A 175 -3.62 -1.99 11.36
N VAL A 176 -4.10 -0.97 12.07
CA VAL A 176 -5.20 -1.13 13.05
C VAL A 176 -6.46 -1.59 12.34
N VAL A 177 -6.86 -0.91 11.25
CA VAL A 177 -8.06 -1.28 10.49
C VAL A 177 -7.92 -2.70 9.93
N PHE A 178 -6.76 -3.03 9.35
CA PHE A 178 -6.50 -4.37 8.83
C PHE A 178 -6.54 -5.44 9.92
N ALA A 179 -5.94 -5.20 11.09
CA ALA A 179 -5.95 -6.14 12.20
C ALA A 179 -7.40 -6.46 12.65
N LEU A 180 -8.28 -5.45 12.72
CA LEU A 180 -9.69 -5.65 13.02
C LEU A 180 -10.38 -6.52 11.97
N VAL A 181 -10.20 -6.22 10.68
CA VAL A 181 -10.76 -7.03 9.59
C VAL A 181 -10.22 -8.47 9.65
N PHE A 182 -8.91 -8.64 9.83
CA PHE A 182 -8.27 -9.93 9.87
C PHE A 182 -8.80 -10.80 11.03
N THR A 183 -9.06 -10.23 12.22
CA THR A 183 -9.61 -11.02 13.34
C THR A 183 -10.97 -11.65 13.04
N LYS A 184 -11.80 -11.02 12.19
CA LYS A 184 -13.08 -11.56 11.73
C LYS A 184 -12.90 -12.62 10.64
N LEU A 185 -11.90 -12.44 9.78
CA LEU A 185 -11.63 -13.35 8.66
C LEU A 185 -10.78 -14.57 9.06
N LYS A 186 -10.01 -14.51 10.15
CA LYS A 186 -9.02 -15.54 10.51
C LYS A 186 -9.60 -16.95 10.56
N ASN A 187 -10.81 -17.10 11.09
CA ASN A 187 -11.46 -18.40 11.24
C ASN A 187 -11.85 -19.01 9.89
N TRP A 188 -12.10 -18.18 8.88
CA TRP A 188 -12.36 -18.63 7.52
C TRP A 188 -11.04 -18.92 6.79
N ILE A 189 -10.04 -18.05 6.95
CA ILE A 189 -8.71 -18.20 6.32
C ILE A 189 -8.00 -19.47 6.81
N GLN A 190 -8.12 -19.81 8.10
CA GLN A 190 -7.47 -21.00 8.69
C GLN A 190 -8.16 -22.33 8.37
N LYS A 191 -9.40 -22.31 7.85
CA LYS A 191 -10.12 -23.51 7.41
C LYS A 191 -9.75 -23.97 6.00
N LYS A 192 -9.06 -23.12 5.24
CA LYS A 192 -8.46 -23.44 3.94
C LYS A 192 -6.97 -23.73 4.12
#